data_AF-A0A224Y0L4-F1
#
_entry.id   AF-A0A224Y0L4-F1
#
_cell.length_a   1.000
_cell.length_b   1.000
_cell.length_c   1.000
_cell.angle_alpha   90.00
_cell.angle_beta   90.00
_cell.angle_gamma   90.00
#
_symmetry.space_group_name_H-M   'P 1'
#
loop_
_entity.id
_entity.type
_entity.pdbx_description
1 polymer ?
#
loop_
_entity_poly.entity_id
_entity_poly.type
_entity_poly.pdbx_seq_one_letter_code
_entity_poly.pdbx_strand_id
1 'polypeptide(L)'
;SSLLMLVIVASIINCIRGGSTSTSLYSSAGRGTGRTRTIRGFKNVQLSTARGFGKRASTDSHLQPDLIPADWMAEELTTNPELARLIVRRFIDIDQDGLVSPVELLRNTVCQEPN
;
A
#
# COMPACT_ATOMS: atom_id res chain seq x y z
N SER A 1 -17.97 -2.42 41.38
CA SER A 1 -17.19 -1.27 40.88
C SER A 1 -15.68 -1.49 41.03
N SER A 2 -15.17 -1.85 42.22
CA SER A 2 -13.73 -2.12 42.44
C SER A 2 -13.14 -3.26 41.59
N LEU A 3 -13.85 -4.38 41.46
CA LEU A 3 -13.42 -5.52 40.62
C LEU A 3 -13.35 -5.17 39.13
N LEU A 4 -14.29 -4.34 38.65
CA LEU A 4 -14.34 -3.90 37.25
C LEU A 4 -13.12 -3.01 36.92
N MET A 5 -12.74 -2.12 37.84
CA MET A 5 -11.53 -1.30 37.69
C MET A 5 -10.26 -2.15 37.61
N LEU A 6 -10.18 -3.24 38.37
CA LEU A 6 -8.99 -4.10 38.39
C LEU A 6 -8.80 -4.87 37.08
N VAL A 7 -9.88 -5.37 36.49
CA VAL A 7 -9.86 -6.08 35.19
C VAL A 7 -9.41 -5.16 34.06
N ILE A 8 -9.90 -3.91 34.03
CA ILE A 8 -9.53 -2.92 33.02
C ILE A 8 -8.03 -2.59 33.11
N VAL A 9 -7.52 -2.37 34.33
CA VAL A 9 -6.09 -2.07 34.55
C VAL A 9 -5.21 -3.26 34.13
N ALA A 10 -5.60 -4.50 34.45
CA ALA A 10 -4.85 -5.69 34.05
C ALA A 10 -4.80 -5.88 32.52
N SER A 11 -5.90 -5.60 31.82
CA SER A 11 -5.93 -5.65 30.35
C SER A 11 -5.01 -4.61 29.72
N ILE A 12 -5.01 -3.38 30.25
CA ILE A 12 -4.13 -2.30 29.76
C ILE A 12 -2.66 -2.67 29.97
N ILE A 13 -2.30 -3.25 31.12
CA ILE A 13 -0.93 -3.69 31.40
C ILE A 13 -0.48 -4.79 30.43
N ASN A 14 -1.36 -5.75 30.10
CA ASN A 14 -1.07 -6.80 29.13
C ASN A 14 -0.93 -6.26 27.69
N CYS A 15 -1.71 -5.24 27.32
CA CYS A 15 -1.56 -4.56 26.02
C CYS A 15 -0.22 -3.81 25.92
N ILE A 16 0.22 -3.15 27.00
CA ILE A 16 1.50 -2.41 27.01
C ILE A 16 2.70 -3.36 27.03
N ARG A 17 2.61 -4.52 27.71
CA ARG A 17 3.76 -5.41 27.95
C ARG A 17 4.10 -6.37 26.80
N GLY A 18 3.52 -6.19 25.62
CA GLY A 18 3.92 -6.92 24.42
C GLY A 18 2.95 -8.01 24.02
N GLY A 19 1.89 -7.62 23.32
CA GLY A 19 1.14 -8.52 22.46
C GLY A 19 1.97 -8.88 21.21
N SER A 20 2.85 -9.87 21.34
CA SER A 20 3.48 -10.55 20.21
C SER A 20 3.96 -11.94 20.62
N THR A 21 3.04 -12.87 20.89
CA THR A 21 3.34 -14.29 20.75
C THR A 21 3.16 -14.67 19.27
N SER A 22 4.12 -14.26 18.44
CA SER A 22 4.30 -14.84 17.11
C SER A 22 5.32 -15.96 17.22
N THR A 23 4.85 -17.18 17.50
CA THR A 23 5.66 -18.38 17.29
C THR A 23 5.84 -18.58 15.79
N SER A 24 6.91 -18.02 15.23
CA SER A 24 7.32 -18.26 13.85
C SER A 24 8.47 -19.26 13.82
N LEU A 25 8.13 -20.55 13.70
CA LEU A 25 9.06 -21.62 13.36
C LEU A 25 9.11 -21.72 11.84
N TYR A 26 10.12 -21.10 11.21
CA TYR A 26 10.50 -21.41 9.84
C TYR A 26 11.66 -22.40 9.87
N SER A 27 11.33 -23.67 9.67
CA SER A 27 12.29 -24.71 9.29
C SER A 27 12.24 -24.86 7.77
N SER A 28 13.37 -24.65 7.08
CA SER A 28 13.74 -25.19 5.75
C SER A 28 14.83 -24.29 5.14
N ALA A 29 15.82 -24.73 4.38
CA ALA A 29 16.40 -26.03 4.09
C ALA A 29 17.78 -25.71 3.46
N GLY A 30 18.80 -26.51 3.78
CA GLY A 30 20.12 -26.37 3.16
C GLY A 30 20.09 -26.65 1.66
N ARG A 31 20.79 -25.81 0.90
CA ARG A 31 21.34 -26.10 -0.44
C ARG A 31 22.72 -25.42 -0.47
N GLY A 32 23.83 -26.10 -0.67
CA GLY A 32 24.07 -27.09 -1.71
C GLY A 32 24.97 -26.45 -2.76
N THR A 33 26.28 -26.57 -2.53
CA THR A 33 27.31 -26.75 -3.57
C THR A 33 27.49 -25.61 -4.59
N GLY A 34 28.39 -24.68 -4.27
CA GLY A 34 28.96 -23.74 -5.23
C GLY A 34 29.78 -24.45 -6.30
N ARG A 35 29.18 -24.64 -7.48
CA ARG A 35 29.89 -25.03 -8.71
C ARG A 35 30.05 -23.78 -9.57
N THR A 36 31.28 -23.28 -9.65
CA THR A 36 31.69 -22.17 -10.52
C THR A 36 31.35 -22.50 -11.97
N ARG A 37 30.52 -21.68 -12.61
CA ARG A 37 30.20 -21.81 -14.04
C ARG A 37 31.39 -21.28 -14.85
N THR A 38 31.98 -22.17 -15.66
CA THR A 38 33.04 -21.83 -16.62
C THR A 38 32.55 -20.74 -17.59
N ILE A 39 33.28 -19.63 -17.64
CA ILE A 39 33.08 -18.55 -18.61
C ILE A 39 33.41 -19.09 -20.01
N ARG A 40 32.43 -19.08 -20.91
CA ARG A 40 32.65 -19.38 -22.33
C ARG A 40 32.24 -18.19 -23.19
N GLY A 41 33.24 -17.34 -23.45
CA GLY A 41 33.41 -16.58 -24.69
C GLY A 41 32.56 -15.31 -24.89
N PHE A 42 33.24 -14.22 -25.24
CA PHE A 42 32.65 -13.14 -26.03
C PHE A 42 32.61 -13.59 -27.48
N LYS A 43 31.42 -13.71 -28.08
CA LYS A 43 31.29 -13.85 -29.52
C LYS A 43 30.28 -12.82 -30.05
N ASN A 44 30.85 -11.88 -30.80
CA ASN A 44 30.25 -10.95 -31.76
C ASN A 44 29.54 -9.71 -31.19
N VAL A 45 30.39 -8.69 -31.12
CA VAL A 45 30.28 -7.26 -30.82
C VAL A 45 29.31 -6.45 -31.72
N GLN A 46 28.44 -7.04 -32.56
CA GLN A 46 27.78 -6.24 -33.63
C GLN A 46 26.26 -6.31 -33.85
N LEU A 47 25.43 -7.12 -33.17
CA LEU A 47 23.99 -7.21 -33.56
C LEU A 47 22.97 -7.39 -32.41
N SER A 48 22.96 -6.50 -31.42
CA SER A 48 21.78 -6.32 -30.55
C SER A 48 21.39 -4.86 -30.39
N THR A 49 21.27 -4.12 -31.51
CA THR A 49 20.47 -2.89 -31.53
C THR A 49 19.00 -3.25 -31.72
N ALA A 50 18.42 -4.03 -30.80
CA ALA A 50 16.96 -4.14 -30.69
C ALA A 50 16.41 -2.86 -30.05
N ARG A 51 16.57 -1.76 -30.79
CA ARG A 51 15.96 -0.47 -30.56
C ARG A 51 14.47 -0.64 -30.80
N GLY A 52 13.65 -0.43 -29.77
CA GLY A 52 12.20 -0.25 -29.94
C GLY A 52 11.29 -1.31 -29.33
N PHE A 53 11.50 -1.74 -28.09
CA PHE A 53 10.35 -2.14 -27.28
C PHE A 53 9.80 -0.90 -26.60
N GLY A 54 8.89 -0.21 -27.29
CA GLY A 54 8.07 0.83 -26.68
C GLY A 54 7.25 0.24 -25.54
N LYS A 55 7.78 0.32 -24.31
CA LYS A 55 6.95 0.17 -23.11
C LYS A 55 6.57 1.57 -22.69
N ARG A 56 5.37 1.93 -23.15
CA ARG A 56 4.39 2.91 -22.65
C ARG A 56 5.03 3.95 -21.75
N ALA A 57 4.97 5.21 -22.17
CA ALA A 57 5.30 6.37 -21.36
C ALA A 57 5.01 6.08 -19.89
N SER A 58 6.05 5.79 -19.12
CA SER A 58 6.00 6.01 -17.69
C SER A 58 5.77 7.49 -17.62
N THR A 59 4.52 7.86 -17.35
CA THR A 59 4.11 9.19 -16.93
C THR A 59 5.28 9.82 -16.24
N ASP A 60 5.67 10.99 -16.74
CA ASP A 60 6.77 11.87 -16.32
C ASP A 60 6.74 12.09 -14.80
N SER A 61 7.04 11.03 -14.04
CA SER A 61 6.93 10.90 -12.58
C SER A 61 8.08 11.61 -11.90
N HIS A 62 8.86 12.35 -12.68
CA HIS A 62 9.92 13.22 -12.26
C HIS A 62 9.48 14.69 -12.12
N LEU A 63 8.27 15.06 -12.55
CA LEU A 63 7.87 16.47 -12.58
C LEU A 63 7.00 16.95 -11.41
N GLN A 64 6.51 16.08 -10.53
CA GLN A 64 5.74 16.51 -9.36
C GLN A 64 5.96 15.57 -8.17
N PRO A 65 6.92 15.85 -7.26
CA PRO A 65 7.14 15.03 -6.05
C PRO A 65 5.93 15.03 -5.10
N ASP A 66 4.99 15.96 -5.29
CA ASP A 66 3.82 16.13 -4.43
C ASP A 66 2.57 15.37 -4.93
N LEU A 67 2.65 14.72 -6.10
CA LEU A 67 1.50 14.03 -6.70
C LEU A 67 1.70 12.52 -6.71
N ILE A 68 0.69 11.80 -6.20
CA ILE A 68 0.61 10.35 -6.28
C ILE A 68 -0.18 9.91 -7.53
N PRO A 69 0.29 8.91 -8.29
CA PRO A 69 -0.44 8.40 -9.44
C PRO A 69 -1.81 7.82 -9.05
N ALA A 70 -2.85 8.12 -9.82
CA ALA A 70 -4.19 7.60 -9.58
C ALA A 70 -4.25 6.07 -9.68
N ASP A 71 -3.51 5.48 -10.63
CA ASP A 71 -3.43 4.04 -10.81
C ASP A 71 -2.84 3.34 -9.58
N TRP A 72 -1.80 3.94 -8.97
CA TRP A 72 -1.21 3.45 -7.73
C TRP A 72 -2.21 3.53 -6.57
N MET A 73 -2.94 4.65 -6.45
CA MET A 73 -3.97 4.79 -5.43
C MET A 73 -5.08 3.74 -5.60
N ALA A 74 -5.52 3.48 -6.83
CA ALA A 74 -6.55 2.47 -7.10
C ALA A 74 -6.08 1.06 -6.69
N GLU A 75 -4.86 0.69 -7.04
CA GLU A 75 -4.25 -0.58 -6.63
C GLU A 75 -4.14 -0.68 -5.09
N GLU A 76 -3.68 0.39 -4.44
CA GLU A 76 -3.54 0.46 -2.99
C GLU A 76 -4.90 0.36 -2.28
N LEU A 77 -5.96 0.96 -2.82
CA LEU A 77 -7.33 0.85 -2.26
C LEU A 77 -7.86 -0.59 -2.30
N THR A 78 -7.49 -1.37 -3.33
CA THR A 78 -7.87 -2.80 -3.40
C THR A 78 -7.03 -3.69 -2.49
N THR A 79 -5.75 -3.35 -2.32
CA THR A 79 -4.81 -4.10 -1.47
C THR A 79 -5.04 -3.79 0.01
N ASN A 80 -5.33 -2.53 0.34
CA ASN A 80 -5.53 -2.02 1.67
C ASN A 80 -6.88 -1.30 1.79
N PRO A 81 -7.96 -2.05 2.10
CA PRO A 81 -9.29 -1.45 2.23
C PRO A 81 -9.41 -0.52 3.44
N GLU A 82 -8.54 -0.62 4.44
CA GLU A 82 -8.56 0.30 5.59
C GLU A 82 -8.12 1.70 5.19
N LEU A 83 -7.20 1.84 4.23
CA LEU A 83 -6.87 3.14 3.64
C LEU A 83 -8.11 3.77 2.98
N ALA A 84 -8.90 2.98 2.26
CA ALA A 84 -10.14 3.44 1.64
C ALA A 84 -11.11 3.99 2.70
N ARG A 85 -11.26 3.27 3.82
CA ARG A 85 -12.12 3.70 4.93
C ARG A 85 -11.65 5.00 5.56
N LEU A 86 -10.34 5.17 5.73
CA LEU A 86 -9.77 6.40 6.26
C LEU A 86 -10.02 7.58 5.31
N ILE A 87 -9.86 7.36 4.01
CA ILE A 87 -10.13 8.40 3.00
C ILE A 87 -11.61 8.79 3.03
N VAL A 88 -12.51 7.82 3.01
CA VAL A 88 -13.96 8.06 3.08
C VAL A 88 -14.30 8.84 4.33
N ARG A 89 -13.87 8.37 5.51
CA ARG A 89 -14.17 9.00 6.79
C ARG A 89 -13.59 10.41 6.92
N ARG A 90 -12.44 10.67 6.29
CA ARG A 90 -11.73 11.95 6.45
C ARG A 90 -12.15 12.99 5.43
N PHE A 91 -12.51 12.59 4.22
CA PHE A 91 -12.69 13.49 3.10
C PHE A 91 -14.06 13.43 2.44
N ILE A 92 -14.81 12.34 2.60
CA ILE A 92 -16.11 12.14 1.94
C ILE A 92 -17.26 12.29 2.95
N ASP A 93 -17.20 11.53 4.05
CA ASP A 93 -18.14 11.57 5.17
C ASP A 93 -17.86 12.84 6.00
N ILE A 94 -18.64 13.89 5.74
CA ILE A 94 -18.38 15.24 6.27
C ILE A 94 -19.02 15.41 7.63
N ASP A 95 -20.21 14.84 7.82
CA ASP A 95 -20.92 14.87 9.10
C ASP A 95 -20.48 13.75 10.06
N GLN A 96 -19.63 12.82 9.60
CA GLN A 96 -19.04 11.72 10.38
C GLN A 96 -20.10 10.78 10.95
N ASP A 97 -21.20 10.61 10.23
CA ASP A 97 -22.30 9.73 10.64
C ASP A 97 -22.01 8.25 10.30
N GLY A 98 -20.94 7.99 9.54
CA GLY A 98 -20.50 6.66 9.13
C GLY A 98 -21.29 6.08 7.95
N LEU A 99 -22.19 6.87 7.37
CA LEU A 99 -22.84 6.62 6.10
C LEU A 99 -22.28 7.60 5.07
N VAL A 100 -22.58 7.34 3.80
CA VAL A 100 -22.14 8.22 2.73
C VAL A 100 -23.34 8.54 1.87
N SER A 101 -23.78 9.79 1.95
CA SER A 101 -24.93 10.28 1.19
C SER A 101 -24.54 10.63 -0.26
N PRO A 102 -25.49 10.60 -1.22
CA PRO A 102 -25.21 11.02 -2.59
C PRO A 102 -24.72 12.46 -2.70
N VAL A 103 -25.16 13.35 -1.81
CA VAL A 103 -24.73 14.75 -1.78
C VAL A 103 -23.25 14.88 -1.37
N GLU A 104 -22.76 14.02 -0.49
CA GLU A 104 -21.35 13.99 -0.08
C GLU A 104 -20.44 13.39 -1.15
N LEU A 105 -20.90 12.35 -1.83
CA LEU A 105 -20.17 11.74 -2.96
C LEU A 105 -20.06 12.69 -4.15
N LEU A 106 -21.16 13.39 -4.46
CA LEU A 106 -21.27 14.24 -5.65
C LEU A 106 -20.83 15.68 -5.41
N ARG A 107 -20.37 16.03 -4.20
CA ARG A 107 -19.97 17.40 -3.84
C ARG A 107 -18.84 17.97 -4.72
N ASN A 108 -18.07 17.12 -5.40
CA ASN A 108 -17.08 17.54 -6.39
C ASN A 108 -17.63 17.73 -7.82
N THR A 109 -18.92 17.47 -8.05
CA THR A 109 -19.59 17.57 -9.37
C THR A 109 -20.67 18.66 -9.44
N VAL A 110 -21.09 19.20 -8.31
CA VAL A 110 -22.14 20.22 -8.22
C VAL A 110 -21.68 21.30 -7.25
N CYS A 111 -20.96 22.30 -7.77
CA CYS A 111 -20.82 23.66 -7.23
C CYS A 111 -20.06 24.50 -8.26
N GLN A 112 -20.63 24.66 -9.45
CA GLN A 112 -20.30 25.78 -10.31
C GLN A 112 -21.62 26.36 -10.79
N GLU A 113 -22.27 27.14 -9.92
CA GLU A 113 -23.20 28.15 -10.42
C GLU A 113 -22.37 29.17 -11.20
N PRO A 114 -22.65 29.38 -12.50
CA PRO A 114 -22.08 30.51 -13.20
C PRO A 114 -22.73 31.79 -12.66
N ASN A 115 -21.91 32.74 -12.22
CA ASN A 115 -22.31 34.15 -12.13
C ASN A 115 -22.68 34.67 -13.52
#